data_AF-A0A443VJS1-F1
#
_entry.id   AF-A0A443VJS1-F1
#
_cell.length_a   1.000
_cell.length_b   1.000
_cell.length_c   1.000
_cell.angle_alpha   90.00
_cell.angle_beta   90.00
_cell.angle_gamma   90.00
#
_symmetry.space_group_name_H-M   'P 1'
#
loop_
_entity.id
_entity.type
_entity.pdbx_description
1 polymer ?
#
loop_
_entity_poly.entity_id
_entity_poly.type
_entity_poly.pdbx_seq_one_letter_code
_entity_poly.pdbx_strand_id
1 'polypeptide(L)'
;MARTYYLGCVLLLASSSASAGCWVIENLRGSGAYEYNQFAIKNDGFAEKVVVVNIDKKSPSVTDSIMNYTVLSPTAMTGTYATELGLTIQTWQISTDETKAMMTLNRTNKNNVLQDAVASFIGDVKARCDH
;
A
#
# COMPACT_ATOMS: atom_id res chain seq x y z
N MET A 1 62.01 -0.76 20.44
CA MET A 1 61.34 -0.60 19.13
C MET A 1 59.91 -1.11 19.25
N ALA A 2 58.97 -0.37 18.67
CA ALA A 2 57.57 -0.32 19.08
C ALA A 2 56.75 -1.58 18.73
N ARG A 3 55.78 -1.82 19.61
CA ARG A 3 54.78 -2.90 19.63
C ARG A 3 53.86 -2.81 18.39
N THR A 4 53.71 -3.93 17.70
CA THR A 4 52.77 -4.12 16.58
C THR A 4 51.33 -3.95 17.07
N TYR A 5 50.60 -2.97 16.50
CA TYR A 5 49.21 -2.70 16.84
C TYR A 5 48.26 -3.66 16.11
N TYR A 6 47.28 -4.14 16.87
CA TYR A 6 46.26 -5.12 16.50
C TYR A 6 45.48 -4.72 15.23
N LEU A 7 45.32 -5.69 14.32
CA LEU A 7 44.36 -5.66 13.22
C LEU A 7 42.94 -5.42 13.76
N GLY A 8 42.47 -4.18 13.68
CA GLY A 8 41.06 -3.84 13.77
C GLY A 8 40.37 -4.09 12.44
N CYS A 9 40.02 -5.34 12.14
CA CYS A 9 39.17 -5.68 10.99
C CYS A 9 37.69 -5.51 11.39
N VAL A 10 37.21 -4.29 11.23
CA VAL A 10 35.93 -3.92 10.57
C VAL A 10 34.87 -5.02 10.55
N LEU A 11 34.01 -5.04 11.57
CA LEU A 11 32.66 -5.61 11.48
C LEU A 11 31.77 -4.58 10.76
N LEU A 12 31.86 -4.55 9.43
CA LEU A 12 30.79 -4.02 8.57
C LEU A 12 29.60 -4.96 8.75
N LEU A 13 28.78 -4.68 9.76
CA LEU A 13 27.40 -5.12 9.77
C LEU A 13 26.78 -4.58 8.49
N ALA A 14 26.72 -5.42 7.45
CA ALA A 14 25.81 -5.22 6.35
C ALA A 14 24.42 -5.23 6.98
N SER A 15 23.92 -4.05 7.31
CA SER A 15 22.51 -3.79 7.52
C SER A 15 21.85 -4.16 6.21
N SER A 16 21.50 -5.44 6.04
CA SER A 16 20.53 -5.84 5.04
C SER A 16 19.28 -5.06 5.39
N SER A 17 19.09 -3.95 4.70
CA SER A 17 17.88 -3.14 4.71
C SER A 17 16.74 -4.13 4.56
N ALA A 18 16.01 -4.32 5.66
CA ALA A 18 14.77 -5.05 5.63
C ALA A 18 13.97 -4.51 4.44
N SER A 19 13.35 -5.41 3.68
CA SER A 19 12.51 -5.13 2.51
C SER A 19 11.26 -4.33 2.93
N ALA A 20 11.48 -3.12 3.42
CA ALA A 20 10.50 -2.11 3.75
C ALA A 20 10.54 -1.12 2.60
N GLY A 21 9.41 -0.98 1.89
CA GLY A 21 9.27 0.00 0.85
C GLY A 21 8.17 1.00 1.23
N CYS A 22 8.42 2.28 0.96
CA CYS A 22 7.45 3.33 1.19
C CYS A 22 7.34 4.17 -0.07
N TRP A 23 6.12 4.35 -0.57
CA TRP A 23 5.86 5.05 -1.83
C TRP A 23 4.83 6.16 -1.62
N VAL A 24 5.10 7.31 -2.21
CA VAL A 24 4.18 8.44 -2.31
C VAL A 24 3.44 8.34 -3.64
N ILE A 25 2.13 8.16 -3.59
CA ILE A 25 1.27 7.89 -4.74
C ILE A 25 0.27 9.02 -4.93
N GLU A 26 0.06 9.42 -6.18
CA GLU A 26 -0.93 10.42 -6.59
C GLU A 26 -1.75 9.93 -7.78
N ASN A 27 -2.76 10.70 -8.19
CA ASN A 27 -3.51 10.48 -9.42
C ASN A 27 -4.12 9.07 -9.54
N LEU A 28 -4.63 8.52 -8.45
CA LEU A 28 -5.36 7.25 -8.48
C LEU A 28 -6.59 7.40 -9.38
N ARG A 29 -6.56 6.72 -10.52
CA ARG A 29 -7.62 6.75 -11.54
C ARG A 29 -7.93 5.33 -11.98
N GLY A 30 -9.18 5.06 -12.28
CA GLY A 30 -9.60 3.76 -12.77
C GLY A 30 -11.11 3.69 -12.85
N SER A 31 -11.66 2.57 -12.38
CA SER A 31 -13.08 2.32 -12.47
C SER A 31 -13.62 1.72 -11.18
N GLY A 32 -14.85 2.07 -10.86
CA GLY A 32 -15.59 1.53 -9.73
C GLY A 32 -17.02 1.18 -10.12
N ALA A 33 -17.60 0.24 -9.39
CA ALA A 33 -19.00 -0.13 -9.43
C ALA A 33 -19.54 -0.13 -8.01
N TYR A 34 -20.62 0.63 -7.79
CA TYR A 34 -21.20 0.86 -6.47
C TYR A 34 -22.68 0.54 -6.49
N GLU A 35 -23.20 0.02 -5.37
CA GLU A 35 -24.59 -0.40 -5.31
C GLU A 35 -25.60 0.75 -5.43
N TYR A 36 -25.27 1.95 -4.94
CA TYR A 36 -26.12 3.14 -5.17
C TYR A 36 -26.35 3.47 -6.66
N ASN A 37 -25.53 2.89 -7.54
CA ASN A 37 -25.62 3.02 -8.99
C ASN A 37 -25.81 1.64 -9.65
N GLN A 38 -26.43 0.69 -8.93
CA GLN A 38 -26.75 -0.67 -9.40
C GLN A 38 -25.55 -1.40 -9.99
N PHE A 39 -24.37 -1.20 -9.40
CA PHE A 39 -23.09 -1.75 -9.85
C PHE A 39 -22.71 -1.42 -11.31
N ALA A 40 -23.29 -0.40 -11.93
CA ALA A 40 -22.82 0.05 -13.23
C ALA A 40 -21.39 0.59 -13.12
N ILE A 41 -20.49 0.05 -13.93
CA ILE A 41 -19.06 0.40 -13.95
C ILE A 41 -18.90 1.81 -14.52
N LYS A 42 -18.22 2.68 -13.78
CA LYS A 42 -17.93 4.07 -14.15
C LYS A 42 -16.47 4.40 -13.91
N ASN A 43 -15.97 5.39 -14.64
CA ASN A 43 -14.68 6.01 -14.33
C ASN A 43 -14.75 6.64 -12.93
N ASP A 44 -13.71 6.40 -12.15
CA ASP A 44 -13.61 6.87 -10.78
C ASP A 44 -12.14 7.14 -10.43
N GLY A 45 -11.90 7.82 -9.32
CA GLY A 45 -10.57 8.10 -8.84
C GLY A 45 -10.53 9.08 -7.70
N PHE A 46 -9.34 9.22 -7.12
CA PHE A 46 -9.04 10.20 -6.09
C PHE A 46 -8.20 11.31 -6.72
N ALA A 47 -8.87 12.31 -7.28
CA ALA A 47 -8.20 13.52 -7.75
C ALA A 47 -7.56 14.25 -6.56
N GLU A 48 -6.34 14.77 -6.76
CA GLU A 48 -5.61 15.61 -5.79
C GLU A 48 -5.30 14.97 -4.43
N LYS A 49 -5.57 13.66 -4.28
CA LYS A 49 -5.21 12.93 -3.06
C LYS A 49 -3.81 12.33 -3.19
N VAL A 50 -2.95 12.73 -2.26
CA VAL A 50 -1.67 12.07 -2.02
C VAL A 50 -1.91 10.92 -1.04
N VAL A 51 -1.42 9.73 -1.37
CA VAL A 51 -1.50 8.54 -0.52
C VAL A 51 -0.10 8.01 -0.31
N VAL A 52 0.32 7.86 0.94
CA VAL A 52 1.57 7.15 1.26
C VAL A 52 1.23 5.70 1.56
N VAL A 53 1.93 4.80 0.88
CA VAL A 53 1.79 3.35 1.03
C VAL A 53 3.09 2.80 1.58
N ASN A 54 3.05 2.30 2.81
CA ASN A 54 4.18 1.68 3.49
C ASN A 54 4.00 0.16 3.50
N ILE A 55 4.80 -0.56 2.73
CA ILE A 55 4.85 -2.02 2.66
C ILE A 55 6.07 -2.45 3.48
N ASP A 56 5.89 -2.47 4.80
CA ASP A 56 6.88 -2.89 5.77
C ASP A 56 6.35 -4.08 6.59
N LYS A 57 7.17 -5.11 6.81
CA LYS A 57 6.74 -6.33 7.51
C LYS A 57 6.44 -6.11 9.00
N LYS A 58 6.95 -5.04 9.61
CA LYS A 58 6.75 -4.72 11.03
C LYS A 58 5.57 -3.77 11.25
N SER A 59 5.38 -2.81 10.35
CA SER A 59 4.34 -1.78 10.47
C SER A 59 3.81 -1.35 9.09
N PRO A 60 3.08 -2.22 8.37
CA PRO A 60 2.49 -1.87 7.10
C PRO A 60 1.33 -0.89 7.30
N SER A 61 1.22 0.11 6.43
CA SER A 61 0.21 1.15 6.57
C SER A 61 -0.09 1.87 5.26
N VAL A 62 -1.23 2.55 5.23
CA VAL A 62 -1.63 3.48 4.18
C VAL A 62 -2.15 4.74 4.86
N THR A 63 -1.80 5.92 4.34
CA THR A 63 -2.26 7.21 4.90
C THR A 63 -3.78 7.23 5.05
N ASP A 64 -4.24 7.69 6.22
CA ASP A 64 -5.66 7.80 6.59
C ASP A 64 -6.46 6.50 6.50
N SER A 65 -5.79 5.35 6.57
CA SER A 65 -6.44 4.05 6.59
C SER A 65 -6.54 3.49 8.00
N ILE A 66 -7.75 3.02 8.35
CA ILE A 66 -8.02 2.25 9.58
C ILE A 66 -7.89 0.73 9.36
N MET A 67 -7.44 0.30 8.18
CA MET A 67 -7.38 -1.11 7.83
C MET A 67 -6.13 -1.77 8.43
N ASN A 68 -6.24 -3.08 8.71
CA ASN A 68 -5.09 -3.91 9.07
C ASN A 68 -4.45 -4.47 7.79
N TYR A 69 -3.16 -4.22 7.59
CA TYR A 69 -2.44 -4.65 6.38
C TYR A 69 -1.57 -5.88 6.64
N THR A 70 -1.61 -6.83 5.70
CA THR A 70 -0.74 -8.00 5.65
C THR A 70 0.15 -7.91 4.42
N VAL A 71 1.47 -7.91 4.64
CA VAL A 71 2.46 -7.87 3.55
C VAL A 71 2.55 -9.24 2.87
N LEU A 72 2.38 -9.27 1.55
CA LEU A 72 2.45 -10.48 0.74
C LEU A 72 3.80 -10.63 0.03
N SER A 73 4.41 -9.49 -0.35
CA SER A 73 5.70 -9.43 -1.02
C SER A 73 6.38 -8.08 -0.73
N PRO A 74 7.65 -7.86 -1.13
CA PRO A 74 8.32 -6.56 -1.01
C PRO A 74 7.54 -5.37 -1.57
N THR A 75 6.66 -5.60 -2.54
CA THR A 75 5.92 -4.56 -3.28
C THR A 75 4.41 -4.76 -3.22
N ALA A 76 3.89 -5.67 -2.39
CA ALA A 76 2.47 -5.95 -2.33
C ALA A 76 1.97 -6.24 -0.91
N MET A 77 0.76 -5.76 -0.61
CA MET A 77 0.05 -6.06 0.63
C MET A 77 -1.47 -6.03 0.45
N THR A 78 -2.18 -6.67 1.38
CA THR A 78 -3.63 -6.67 1.46
C THR A 78 -4.08 -6.05 2.78
N GLY A 79 -4.89 -5.01 2.70
CA GLY A 79 -5.62 -4.41 3.80
C GLY A 79 -6.96 -5.10 4.02
N THR A 80 -7.33 -5.31 5.27
CA THR A 80 -8.66 -5.76 5.66
C THR A 80 -9.22 -4.87 6.77
N TYR A 81 -10.50 -4.54 6.66
CA TYR A 81 -11.28 -3.96 7.74
C TYR A 81 -12.58 -4.76 7.84
N ALA A 82 -12.68 -5.56 8.89
CA ALA A 82 -13.79 -6.47 9.12
C ALA A 82 -14.55 -6.07 10.38
N THR A 83 -15.86 -6.06 10.28
CA THR A 83 -16.81 -5.90 11.40
C THR A 83 -17.90 -6.96 11.25
N GLU A 84 -18.77 -7.11 12.25
CA GLU A 84 -19.95 -7.99 12.13
C GLU A 84 -20.88 -7.59 10.98
N LEU A 85 -20.81 -6.32 10.58
CA LEU A 85 -21.74 -5.66 9.67
C LEU A 85 -21.13 -5.45 8.28
N GLY A 86 -19.86 -5.77 8.06
CA GLY A 86 -19.25 -5.52 6.76
C GLY A 86 -17.78 -5.89 6.69
N LEU A 87 -17.30 -5.96 5.46
CA LEU A 87 -15.92 -6.30 5.14
C LEU A 87 -15.43 -5.38 4.03
N THR A 88 -14.28 -4.75 4.26
CA THR A 88 -13.51 -4.09 3.21
C THR A 88 -12.21 -4.84 3.03
N ILE A 89 -11.94 -5.27 1.80
CA ILE A 89 -10.67 -5.81 1.35
C ILE A 89 -10.08 -4.80 0.37
N GLN A 90 -8.84 -4.43 0.59
CA GLN A 90 -8.09 -3.53 -0.29
C GLN A 90 -6.76 -4.18 -0.61
N THR A 91 -6.35 -4.17 -1.88
CA THR A 91 -4.99 -4.59 -2.24
C THR A 91 -4.18 -3.39 -2.67
N TRP A 92 -2.88 -3.44 -2.41
CA TRP A 92 -1.90 -2.52 -2.96
C TRP A 92 -0.76 -3.32 -3.57
N GLN A 93 -0.36 -2.94 -4.77
CA GLN A 93 0.80 -3.50 -5.44
C GLN A 93 1.55 -2.42 -6.21
N ILE A 94 2.85 -2.33 -6.01
CA ILE A 94 3.73 -1.46 -6.79
C ILE A 94 4.17 -2.20 -8.06
N SER A 95 4.16 -1.51 -9.20
CA SER A 95 4.62 -2.08 -10.47
C SER A 95 6.10 -2.45 -10.42
N THR A 96 6.54 -3.36 -11.28
CA THR A 96 7.92 -3.86 -11.28
C THR A 96 8.96 -2.77 -11.56
N ASP A 97 8.60 -1.75 -12.33
CA ASP A 97 9.44 -0.58 -12.61
C ASP A 97 9.29 0.53 -11.53
N GLU A 98 8.48 0.29 -10.51
CA GLU A 98 8.14 1.20 -9.41
C GLU A 98 7.52 2.54 -9.81
N THR A 99 7.01 2.68 -11.04
CA THR A 99 6.42 3.95 -11.52
C THR A 99 4.91 4.06 -11.28
N LYS A 100 4.25 2.94 -10.98
CA LYS A 100 2.79 2.84 -10.77
C LYS A 100 2.45 2.08 -9.51
N ALA A 101 1.32 2.45 -8.92
CA ALA A 101 0.67 1.68 -7.86
C ALA A 101 -0.69 1.20 -8.34
N MET A 102 -0.97 -0.08 -8.17
CA MET A 102 -2.23 -0.72 -8.46
C MET A 102 -2.97 -0.95 -7.14
N MET A 103 -4.21 -0.49 -7.08
CA MET A 103 -5.07 -0.67 -5.91
C MET A 103 -6.38 -1.31 -6.34
N THR A 104 -6.85 -2.31 -5.58
CA THR A 104 -8.22 -2.82 -5.73
C THR A 104 -8.98 -2.70 -4.42
N LEU A 105 -10.30 -2.65 -4.53
CA LEU A 105 -11.22 -2.57 -3.42
C LEU A 105 -12.37 -3.56 -3.64
N ASN A 106 -12.73 -4.30 -2.61
CA ASN A 106 -14.01 -5.00 -2.51
C ASN A 106 -14.61 -4.67 -1.14
N ARG A 107 -15.83 -4.16 -1.11
CA ARG A 107 -16.49 -3.71 0.11
C ARG A 107 -17.93 -4.18 0.17
N THR A 108 -18.30 -4.70 1.32
CA THR A 108 -19.69 -4.93 1.74
C THR A 108 -19.96 -4.23 3.07
N ASN A 109 -21.16 -3.67 3.23
CA ASN A 109 -21.58 -2.96 4.42
C ASN A 109 -23.10 -3.10 4.65
N LYS A 110 -23.50 -4.04 5.51
CA LYS A 110 -24.89 -4.28 5.90
C LYS A 110 -25.55 -3.08 6.59
N ASN A 111 -24.79 -2.19 7.24
CA ASN A 111 -25.36 -0.97 7.83
C ASN A 111 -25.79 0.04 6.76
N ASN A 112 -25.14 0.00 5.59
CA ASN A 112 -25.48 0.84 4.47
C ASN A 112 -25.07 0.16 3.17
N VAL A 113 -25.98 -0.67 2.65
CA VAL A 113 -25.78 -1.48 1.44
C VAL A 113 -25.44 -0.62 0.21
N LEU A 114 -25.83 0.66 0.21
CA LEU A 114 -25.44 1.60 -0.85
C LEU A 114 -23.92 1.83 -0.93
N GLN A 115 -23.15 1.45 0.10
CA GLN A 115 -21.71 1.49 0.10
C GLN A 115 -21.07 0.23 -0.49
N ASP A 116 -21.82 -0.84 -0.78
CA ASP A 116 -21.26 -2.03 -1.42
C ASP A 116 -20.59 -1.64 -2.74
N ALA A 117 -19.36 -2.10 -2.93
CA ALA A 117 -18.52 -1.60 -4.01
C ALA A 117 -17.41 -2.57 -4.41
N VAL A 118 -17.08 -2.55 -5.70
CA VAL A 118 -15.82 -3.06 -6.24
C VAL A 118 -15.15 -1.95 -7.03
N ALA A 119 -13.82 -1.80 -6.90
CA ALA A 119 -13.09 -0.82 -7.66
C ALA A 119 -11.64 -1.24 -7.92
N SER A 120 -11.05 -0.66 -8.96
CA SER A 120 -9.65 -0.85 -9.33
C SER A 120 -9.07 0.47 -9.84
N PHE A 121 -7.91 0.85 -9.33
CA PHE A 121 -7.25 2.12 -9.63
C PHE A 121 -5.77 1.91 -9.92
N ILE A 122 -5.23 2.79 -10.76
CA ILE A 122 -3.80 2.96 -11.02
C ILE A 122 -3.42 4.37 -10.59
N GLY A 123 -2.39 4.49 -9.76
CA GLY A 123 -1.79 5.75 -9.32
C GLY A 123 -0.37 5.89 -9.85
N ASP A 124 0.10 7.14 -9.91
CA ASP A 124 1.49 7.48 -10.20
C ASP A 124 2.31 7.42 -8.90
N VAL A 125 3.43 6.69 -8.91
CA VAL A 125 4.44 6.82 -7.86
C VAL A 125 5.26 8.07 -8.15
N LYS A 126 5.28 9.01 -7.20
CA LYS A 126 6.01 10.29 -7.31
C LYS A 126 7.38 10.25 -6.64
N ALA A 127 7.48 9.52 -5.54
CA ALA A 127 8.69 9.39 -4.77
C ALA A 127 8.64 8.12 -3.93
N ARG A 128 9.81 7.74 -3.41
CA ARG A 128 9.89 6.83 -2.27
C ARG A 128 10.07 7.66 -1.00
N CYS A 129 9.60 7.18 0.15
CA CYS A 129 9.72 7.97 1.39
C CYS A 129 11.14 7.94 1.97
N ASP A 130 11.99 7.04 1.49
CA ASP A 130 13.38 6.86 1.90
C ASP A 130 14.36 7.76 1.12
N HIS A 131 13.90 8.50 0.10
CA HIS A 131 14.71 9.32 -0.80
C HIS A 131 14.05 10.63 -1.23
#